data_AF-A0A7V5X5H3-F1
#
_entry.id   AF-A0A7V5X5H3-F1
#
_cell.length_a   1.000
_cell.length_b   1.000
_cell.length_c   1.000
_cell.angle_alpha   90.00
_cell.angle_beta   90.00
_cell.angle_gamma   90.00
#
_symmetry.space_group_name_H-M   'P 1'
#
loop_
_entity.id
_entity.type
_entity.pdbx_description
1 polymer ?
#
loop_
_entity_poly.entity_id
_entity_poly.type
_entity_poly.pdbx_seq_one_letter_code
_entity_poly.pdbx_strand_id
1 'polypeptide(L)'
;LNDSMTYHHHEPIDTSTPESMLRGWGRTVMQGPMVRHTRGPAENYLDDIFRMVKQFDLDMVWVANHVGCKGGQAMNGILREKCREKGIPLLILDYDLSDPRIVSHDNMKRQVDHFMENVMKAPRLDQ
;
A
#
# COMPACT_ATOMS: atom_id res chain seq x y z
N LEU A 1 -6.89 -11.10 3.57
CA LEU A 1 -5.91 -10.28 2.84
C LEU A 1 -5.44 -9.20 3.80
N ASN A 2 -4.13 -9.02 3.99
CA ASN A 2 -3.56 -7.90 4.75
C ASN A 2 -2.79 -7.03 3.76
N ASP A 3 -3.50 -6.31 2.90
CA ASP A 3 -2.91 -5.33 1.98
C ASP A 3 -3.12 -3.91 2.53
N SER A 4 -2.38 -2.93 2.03
CA SER A 4 -2.47 -1.56 2.52
C SER A 4 -3.88 -1.00 2.45
N MET A 5 -4.71 -1.43 1.49
CA MET A 5 -6.05 -0.92 1.26
C MET A 5 -7.13 -1.64 2.05
N THR A 6 -6.77 -2.66 2.84
CA THR A 6 -7.64 -3.35 3.78
C THR A 6 -7.12 -3.31 5.21
N TYR A 7 -5.84 -2.99 5.40
CA TYR A 7 -5.23 -2.82 6.70
C TYR A 7 -5.74 -1.55 7.38
N HIS A 8 -6.31 -1.74 8.56
CA HIS A 8 -6.69 -0.66 9.46
C HIS A 8 -6.45 -1.04 10.89
N HIS A 9 -5.90 -0.09 11.64
CA HIS A 9 -5.83 -0.17 13.08
C HIS A 9 -6.90 0.71 13.72
N HIS A 10 -8.10 0.15 13.89
CA HIS A 10 -9.15 0.77 14.69
C HIS A 10 -9.26 0.11 16.06
N GLU A 11 -9.61 0.91 17.06
CA GLU A 11 -10.11 0.38 18.32
C GLU A 11 -11.45 -0.34 18.08
N PRO A 12 -11.73 -1.43 18.83
CA PRO A 12 -13.03 -2.09 18.79
C PRO A 12 -14.17 -1.10 19.02
N ILE A 13 -15.31 -1.33 18.36
CA ILE A 13 -16.52 -0.54 18.58
C ILE A 13 -17.00 -0.77 20.03
N ASP A 14 -17.14 0.31 20.79
CA ASP A 14 -17.76 0.27 22.12
C ASP A 14 -19.25 -0.12 21.99
N THR A 15 -19.59 -1.29 22.53
CA THR A 15 -20.93 -1.88 22.45
C THR A 15 -21.80 -1.64 23.68
N SER A 16 -21.37 -0.77 24.60
CA SER A 16 -22.08 -0.50 25.87
C SER A 16 -23.46 0.15 25.70
N THR A 17 -23.66 0.97 24.66
CA THR A 17 -24.93 1.67 24.40
C THR A 17 -25.25 1.74 22.89
N PRO A 18 -26.52 1.89 22.48
CA PRO A 18 -26.87 2.16 21.08
C PRO A 18 -26.11 3.35 20.48
N GLU A 19 -25.94 4.42 21.25
CA GLU A 19 -25.24 5.63 20.84
C GLU A 19 -23.74 5.39 20.63
N SER A 20 -23.09 4.64 21.53
CA SER A 20 -21.66 4.29 21.39
C SER A 20 -21.43 3.38 20.18
N MET A 21 -22.34 2.41 19.95
CA MET A 21 -22.31 1.53 18.79
C MET A 21 -22.42 2.32 17.49
N LEU A 22 -23.43 3.19 17.36
CA LEU A 22 -23.65 4.00 16.16
C LEU A 22 -22.48 4.95 15.89
N ARG A 23 -21.92 5.57 16.94
CA ARG A 23 -20.75 6.45 16.81
C ARG A 23 -19.51 5.69 16.38
N GLY A 24 -19.26 4.51 16.96
CA GLY A 24 -18.15 3.64 16.58
C GLY A 24 -18.27 3.19 15.13
N TRP A 25 -19.44 2.72 14.72
CA TRP A 25 -19.71 2.33 13.34
C TRP A 25 -19.51 3.48 12.36
N GLY A 26 -20.06 4.67 12.67
CA GLY A 26 -19.87 5.86 11.83
C GLY A 26 -18.41 6.23 11.65
N ARG A 27 -17.58 6.11 12.70
CA ARG A 27 -16.13 6.31 12.60
C ARG A 27 -15.47 5.29 11.68
N THR A 28 -15.79 4.01 11.82
CA THR A 28 -15.26 2.94 10.94
C THR A 28 -15.60 3.20 9.48
N VAL A 29 -16.84 3.61 9.19
CA VAL A 29 -17.27 3.94 7.82
C VAL A 29 -16.50 5.13 7.26
N MET A 30 -16.36 6.22 8.03
CA MET A 30 -15.60 7.41 7.61
C MET A 30 -14.12 7.12 7.39
N GLN A 31 -13.58 6.12 8.08
CA GLN A 31 -12.18 5.77 7.99
C GLN A 31 -11.88 4.70 6.93
N GLY A 32 -12.85 4.26 6.12
CA GLY A 32 -12.66 3.21 5.09
C GLY A 32 -11.29 3.28 4.36
N PRO A 33 -10.51 2.18 4.31
CA PRO A 33 -9.05 2.24 4.12
C PRO A 33 -8.60 2.90 2.84
N MET A 34 -9.23 2.55 1.72
CA MET A 34 -8.96 3.23 0.46
C MET A 34 -9.14 4.74 0.52
N VAL A 35 -10.22 5.23 1.15
CA VAL A 35 -10.50 6.67 1.23
C VAL A 35 -9.54 7.34 2.21
N ARG A 36 -9.31 6.74 3.38
CA ARG A 36 -8.40 7.28 4.40
C ARG A 36 -6.95 7.39 3.89
N HIS A 37 -6.47 6.39 3.16
CA HIS A 37 -5.10 6.33 2.66
C HIS A 37 -4.84 7.17 1.41
N THR A 38 -5.85 7.37 0.56
CA THR A 38 -5.65 8.08 -0.73
C THR A 38 -6.26 9.48 -0.79
N ARG A 39 -7.09 9.85 0.19
CA ARG A 39 -7.74 11.17 0.28
C ARG A 39 -7.50 11.89 1.61
N GLY A 40 -6.89 11.23 2.60
CA GLY A 40 -6.52 11.84 3.87
C GLY A 40 -5.08 12.38 3.86
N PRO A 41 -4.61 12.88 5.01
CA PRO A 41 -3.19 13.22 5.22
C PRO A 41 -2.26 12.04 4.91
N ALA A 42 -1.05 12.34 4.44
CA ALA A 42 -0.03 11.37 4.06
C ALA A 42 0.31 10.39 5.18
N GLU A 43 0.31 10.88 6.41
CA GLU A 43 0.61 10.16 7.64
C GLU A 43 -0.30 8.95 7.81
N ASN A 44 -1.58 9.06 7.43
CA ASN A 44 -2.51 7.94 7.53
C ASN A 44 -2.04 6.72 6.74
N TYR A 45 -1.47 6.94 5.56
CA TYR A 45 -0.98 5.89 4.67
C TYR A 45 0.40 5.40 5.09
N LEU A 46 1.31 6.32 5.40
CA LEU A 46 2.69 6.01 5.74
C LEU A 46 2.79 5.26 7.08
N ASP A 47 2.08 5.72 8.11
CA ASP A 47 2.13 5.12 9.43
C ASP A 47 1.63 3.67 9.39
N ASP A 48 0.54 3.43 8.66
CA ASP A 48 -0.01 2.08 8.50
C ASP A 48 0.91 1.17 7.70
N ILE A 49 1.52 1.64 6.60
CA ILE A 49 2.50 0.85 5.85
C ILE A 49 3.67 0.44 6.75
N PHE A 50 4.28 1.39 7.46
CA PHE A 50 5.45 1.08 8.28
C PHE A 50 5.08 0.27 9.51
N ARG A 51 3.86 0.43 10.04
CA ARG A 51 3.32 -0.46 11.05
C ARG A 51 3.17 -1.88 10.50
N MET A 52 2.63 -2.07 9.30
CA MET A 52 2.53 -3.39 8.66
C MET A 52 3.91 -4.02 8.48
N VAL A 53 4.88 -3.27 7.94
CA VAL A 53 6.27 -3.74 7.77
C VAL A 53 6.83 -4.26 9.08
N LYS A 54 6.67 -3.49 10.17
CA LYS A 54 7.14 -3.91 11.50
C LYS A 54 6.33 -5.08 12.09
N GLN A 55 5.01 -5.04 11.96
CA GLN A 55 4.09 -6.01 12.58
C GLN A 55 4.24 -7.41 11.98
N PHE A 56 4.50 -7.47 10.67
CA PHE A 56 4.59 -8.72 9.92
C PHE A 56 6.02 -9.09 9.51
N ASP A 57 7.02 -8.34 9.97
CA ASP A 57 8.44 -8.56 9.66
C ASP A 57 8.71 -8.66 8.14
N LEU A 58 8.25 -7.64 7.40
CA LEU A 58 8.31 -7.64 5.93
C LEU A 58 9.66 -7.13 5.41
N ASP A 59 10.22 -7.83 4.44
CA ASP A 59 11.50 -7.47 3.81
C ASP A 59 11.39 -6.33 2.78
N MET A 60 10.18 -6.02 2.31
CA MET A 60 9.94 -5.02 1.26
C MET A 60 8.51 -4.50 1.25
N VAL A 61 8.31 -3.37 0.57
CA VAL A 61 7.00 -2.82 0.22
C VAL A 61 6.79 -2.91 -1.28
N TRP A 62 5.65 -3.48 -1.69
CA TRP A 62 5.20 -3.51 -3.09
C TRP A 62 3.90 -2.72 -3.22
N VAL A 63 3.94 -1.63 -3.98
CA VAL A 63 2.75 -0.84 -4.35
C VAL A 63 2.27 -1.23 -5.75
N ALA A 64 1.05 -1.74 -5.84
CA ALA A 64 0.36 -1.89 -7.12
C ALA A 64 -0.18 -0.50 -7.54
N ASN A 65 0.51 0.15 -8.47
CA ASN A 65 0.29 1.54 -8.84
C ASN A 65 -0.47 1.65 -10.16
N HIS A 66 -1.81 1.71 -10.08
CA HIS A 66 -2.61 1.89 -11.30
C HIS A 66 -2.33 3.27 -11.90
N VAL A 67 -1.94 3.34 -13.17
CA VAL A 67 -1.54 4.60 -13.85
C VAL A 67 -2.65 5.66 -13.89
N GLY A 68 -3.90 5.22 -13.85
CA GLY A 68 -5.09 6.08 -13.73
C GLY A 68 -5.34 6.67 -12.33
N CYS A 69 -4.80 6.09 -11.25
CA CYS A 69 -5.09 6.51 -9.88
C CYS A 69 -4.19 7.68 -9.44
N LYS A 70 -4.63 8.92 -9.65
CA LYS A 70 -3.81 10.11 -9.35
C LYS A 70 -3.53 10.32 -7.85
N GLY A 71 -4.45 9.91 -6.96
CA GLY A 71 -4.25 9.99 -5.51
C GLY A 71 -3.10 9.10 -5.04
N GLY A 72 -3.06 7.83 -5.49
CA GLY A 72 -1.96 6.91 -5.18
C GLY A 72 -0.62 7.39 -5.78
N GLN A 73 -0.66 7.90 -7.01
CA GLN A 73 0.53 8.43 -7.69
C GLN A 73 1.18 9.60 -6.92
N ALA A 74 0.37 10.50 -6.35
CA ALA A 74 0.88 11.61 -5.55
C ALA A 74 1.64 11.13 -4.30
N MET A 75 1.22 10.01 -3.70
CA MET A 75 1.84 9.45 -2.50
C MET A 75 3.16 8.72 -2.76
N ASN A 76 3.38 8.20 -3.96
CA ASN A 76 4.55 7.41 -4.31
C ASN A 76 5.88 8.14 -4.07
N GLY A 77 5.93 9.45 -4.34
CA GLY A 77 7.13 10.26 -4.10
C GLY A 77 7.53 10.27 -2.63
N ILE A 78 6.58 10.59 -1.75
CA ILE A 78 6.79 10.64 -0.30
C ILE A 78 7.13 9.24 0.24
N LEU A 79 6.41 8.21 -0.20
CA LEU A 79 6.68 6.83 0.22
C LEU A 79 8.11 6.41 -0.17
N ARG A 80 8.57 6.76 -1.37
CA ARG A 80 9.94 6.45 -1.82
C ARG A 80 11.00 7.12 -0.97
N GLU A 81 10.79 8.36 -0.57
CA GLU A 81 11.70 9.06 0.35
C GLU A 81 11.73 8.40 1.72
N LYS A 82 10.57 8.09 2.28
CA LYS A 82 10.46 7.48 3.61
C LYS A 82 10.99 6.04 3.66
N CYS A 83 10.76 5.25 2.62
CA CYS A 83 11.35 3.91 2.48
C CYS A 83 12.88 4.00 2.41
N ARG A 84 13.43 4.96 1.63
CA ARG A 84 14.88 5.19 1.54
C ARG A 84 15.49 5.58 2.89
N GLU A 85 14.85 6.50 3.63
CA GLU A 85 15.28 6.90 4.98
C GLU A 85 15.32 5.70 5.96
N LYS A 86 14.39 4.75 5.79
CA LYS A 86 14.27 3.57 6.66
C LYS A 86 15.05 2.33 6.17
N GLY A 87 15.71 2.42 5.00
CA GLY A 87 16.38 1.27 4.39
C GLY A 87 15.42 0.16 3.93
N ILE A 88 14.16 0.47 3.66
CA ILE A 88 13.14 -0.50 3.22
C ILE A 88 13.11 -0.54 1.68
N PRO A 89 13.36 -1.69 1.05
CA PRO A 89 13.17 -1.86 -0.39
C PRO A 89 11.72 -1.57 -0.81
N LEU A 90 11.55 -0.77 -1.87
CA LEU A 90 10.25 -0.35 -2.37
C LEU A 90 10.13 -0.62 -3.88
N LEU A 91 9.16 -1.44 -4.26
CA LEU A 91 8.70 -1.58 -5.64
C LEU A 91 7.41 -0.78 -5.83
N ILE A 92 7.41 0.16 -6.77
CA ILE A 92 6.20 0.78 -7.30
C ILE A 92 5.98 0.16 -8.67
N LEU A 93 5.04 -0.78 -8.76
CA LEU A 93 4.71 -1.46 -10.01
C LEU A 93 3.65 -0.66 -10.75
N ASP A 94 4.04 0.00 -11.83
CA ASP A 94 3.08 0.62 -12.73
C ASP A 94 2.31 -0.46 -13.49
N TYR A 95 0.98 -0.39 -13.45
CA TYR A 95 0.09 -1.28 -14.17
C TYR A 95 -1.13 -0.56 -14.74
N ASP A 96 -1.71 -1.16 -15.79
CA ASP A 96 -2.99 -0.78 -16.36
C ASP A 96 -3.77 -2.05 -16.68
N LEU A 97 -5.02 -2.14 -16.21
CA LEU A 97 -5.89 -3.31 -16.47
C LEU A 97 -6.66 -3.20 -17.79
N SER A 98 -6.73 -1.99 -18.36
CA SER A 98 -7.65 -1.65 -19.43
C SER A 98 -6.92 -1.37 -20.75
N ASP A 99 -5.75 -0.75 -20.70
CA ASP A 99 -5.01 -0.32 -21.89
C ASP A 99 -3.55 -0.81 -21.91
N PRO A 100 -3.26 -1.90 -22.63
CA PRO A 100 -1.90 -2.45 -22.72
C PRO A 100 -0.92 -1.53 -23.46
N ARG A 101 -1.40 -0.45 -24.11
CA ARG A 101 -0.53 0.56 -24.75
C ARG A 101 0.09 1.50 -23.72
N ILE A 102 -0.55 1.66 -22.56
CA ILE A 102 0.00 2.46 -21.46
C ILE A 102 1.00 1.64 -20.65
N VAL A 103 0.59 0.44 -20.22
CA VAL A 103 1.48 -0.54 -19.60
C VAL A 103 1.18 -1.92 -20.14
N SER A 104 2.11 -2.48 -20.92
CA SER A 104 1.97 -3.85 -21.41
C SER A 104 2.25 -4.87 -20.30
N HIS A 105 1.71 -6.08 -20.46
CA HIS A 105 1.95 -7.18 -19.54
C HIS A 105 3.45 -7.53 -19.39
N ASP A 106 4.20 -7.53 -20.48
CA ASP A 106 5.64 -7.77 -20.43
C ASP A 106 6.37 -6.63 -19.70
N ASN A 107 5.87 -5.39 -19.80
CA ASN A 107 6.44 -4.29 -19.03
C ASN A 107 6.21 -4.43 -17.52
N MET A 108 5.02 -4.91 -17.11
CA MET A 108 4.75 -5.21 -15.70
C MET A 108 5.74 -6.26 -15.17
N LYS A 109 5.94 -7.36 -15.92
CA LYS A 109 6.90 -8.41 -15.55
C LYS A 109 8.33 -7.90 -15.43
N ARG A 110 8.81 -7.16 -16.44
CA ARG A 110 10.18 -6.60 -16.42
C ARG A 110 10.44 -5.68 -15.23
N GLN A 111 9.45 -4.91 -14.77
CA GLN A 111 9.60 -4.07 -13.57
C GLN A 111 9.83 -4.92 -12.32
N VAL A 112 9.07 -6.00 -12.16
CA VAL A 112 9.24 -6.96 -11.05
C VAL A 112 10.60 -7.66 -11.17
N ASP A 113 10.93 -8.21 -12.34
CA ASP A 113 12.20 -8.91 -12.58
C ASP A 113 13.39 -8.01 -12.25
N HIS A 114 13.37 -6.76 -12.76
CA HIS A 114 14.42 -5.79 -12.48
C HIS A 114 14.57 -5.53 -10.97
N PHE A 115 13.46 -5.36 -10.25
CA PHE A 115 13.49 -5.10 -8.81
C PHE A 115 14.02 -6.32 -8.04
N MET A 116 13.54 -7.51 -8.34
CA MET A 116 13.95 -8.74 -7.67
C MET A 116 15.43 -9.06 -7.92
N GLU A 117 15.92 -8.88 -9.14
CA GLU A 117 17.31 -9.13 -9.51
C GLU A 117 18.27 -8.06 -8.98
N ASN A 118 17.90 -6.78 -9.08
CA ASN A 118 18.84 -5.69 -8.85
C ASN A 118 18.76 -5.09 -7.45
N VAL A 119 17.58 -5.05 -6.85
CA VAL A 119 17.36 -4.48 -5.51
C VAL A 119 17.35 -5.59 -4.46
N MET A 120 16.49 -6.60 -4.63
CA MET A 120 16.37 -7.68 -3.65
C MET A 120 17.50 -8.71 -3.74
N LYS A 121 18.22 -8.77 -4.87
CA LYS A 121 19.23 -9.81 -5.17
C LYS A 121 18.68 -11.23 -4.96
N ALA A 122 17.41 -11.44 -5.29
CA ALA A 122 16.75 -12.71 -5.07
C ALA A 122 17.31 -13.80 -5.99
N PRO A 123 17.51 -15.04 -5.50
CA PRO A 123 17.91 -16.15 -6.36
C PRO A 123 16.80 -16.51 -7.34
N ARG A 124 17.17 -16.97 -8.54
CA ARG A 124 16.20 -17.51 -9.49
C ARG A 124 15.68 -18.86 -8.97
N LEU A 125 14.36 -19.05 -9.01
CA LEU A 125 13.71 -20.27 -8.50
C LEU A 125 13.78 -21.45 -9.47
N ASP A 126 14.18 -21.21 -10.72
CA ASP A 126 14.20 -22.15 -11.84
C ASP A 126 15.60 -22.61 -12.27
N GLN A 127 16.59 -22.51 -11.38
CA GLN A 127 17.93 -23.10 -11.56
C GLN A 127 18.07 -24.45 -10.87
#